data_AF-A0A0E1XBL1-F1
#
_entry.id   AF-A0A0E1XBL1-F1
#
_cell.length_a   1.000
_cell.length_b   1.000
_cell.length_c   1.000
_cell.angle_alpha   90.00
_cell.angle_beta   90.00
_cell.angle_gamma   90.00
#
_symmetry.space_group_name_H-M   'P 1'
#
loop_
_entity.id
_entity.type
_entity.pdbx_description
1 polymer ?
#
loop_
_entity_poly.entity_id
_entity_poly.type
_entity_poly.pdbx_seq_one_letter_code
_entity_poly.pdbx_strand_id
1 'polypeptide(L)'
;MIKMTLYEDVKLLLKKNGVEVKSDEEEIFKMEVDGILEDVRDITNNDFMKDGQVIYPYSIKKYVADVLEYYQRPEVKKNLKSRSMGTVSYTYNDGVPDYISGVLNRYKRAKFHPFKPIR
;
A
#
# COMPACT_ATOMS: atom_id res chain seq x y z
N MET A 1 26.67 6.74 -7.53
CA MET A 1 25.49 6.45 -6.70
C MET A 1 24.45 5.81 -7.61
N ILE A 2 24.32 4.48 -7.54
CA ILE A 2 23.42 3.73 -8.44
C ILE A 2 22.00 4.13 -8.04
N LYS A 3 21.26 4.82 -8.92
CA LYS A 3 19.82 5.07 -8.74
C LYS A 3 19.13 3.72 -8.87
N MET A 4 18.98 3.00 -7.76
CA MET A 4 18.09 1.85 -7.72
C MET A 4 16.69 2.34 -8.10
N THR A 5 16.09 1.67 -9.06
CA THR A 5 14.72 2.00 -9.48
C THR A 5 13.75 1.65 -8.34
N LEU A 6 12.60 2.33 -8.27
CA LEU A 6 11.60 2.07 -7.23
C LEU A 6 11.24 0.58 -7.12
N TYR A 7 11.14 -0.09 -8.27
CA TYR A 7 10.84 -1.51 -8.36
C TYR A 7 11.94 -2.40 -7.77
N GLU A 8 13.22 -2.05 -7.96
CA GLU A 8 14.33 -2.80 -7.38
C GLU A 8 14.35 -2.71 -5.85
N ASP A 9 14.05 -1.52 -5.31
CA ASP A 9 13.95 -1.33 -3.86
C ASP A 9 12.81 -2.16 -3.26
N VAL A 10 11.64 -2.19 -3.92
CA VAL A 10 10.49 -2.99 -3.47
C VAL A 10 10.81 -4.49 -3.58
N LYS A 11 11.44 -4.93 -4.69
CA LYS A 11 11.91 -6.33 -4.83
C LYS A 11 12.89 -6.72 -3.73
N LEU A 12 13.80 -5.84 -3.34
CA LEU A 12 14.76 -6.10 -2.26
C LEU A 12 14.06 -6.24 -0.89
N LEU A 13 13.04 -5.40 -0.64
CA LEU A 13 12.22 -5.51 0.57
C LEU A 13 11.39 -6.79 0.60
N LEU A 14 10.81 -7.21 -0.52
CA LEU A 14 10.07 -8.46 -0.62
C LEU A 14 10.96 -9.69 -0.42
N LYS A 15 12.16 -9.69 -0.99
CA LYS A 15 13.17 -10.75 -0.76
C LYS A 15 13.51 -10.90 0.71
N LYS A 16 13.64 -9.78 1.45
CA LYS A 16 13.88 -9.81 2.90
C LYS A 16 12.73 -10.50 3.65
N ASN A 17 11.50 -10.35 3.18
CA ASN A 17 10.31 -10.95 3.79
C ASN A 17 10.04 -12.40 3.30
N GLY A 18 10.91 -12.97 2.45
CA GLY A 18 10.79 -14.34 1.96
C GLY A 18 9.85 -14.51 0.76
N VAL A 19 9.44 -13.40 0.12
CA VAL A 19 8.61 -13.41 -1.08
C VAL A 19 9.50 -13.25 -2.31
N GLU A 20 9.53 -14.28 -3.16
CA GLU A 20 10.23 -14.24 -4.44
C GLU A 20 9.28 -13.94 -5.58
N VAL A 21 9.53 -12.83 -6.29
CA VAL A 21 8.84 -12.49 -7.53
C VAL A 21 9.50 -13.26 -8.67
N LYS A 22 8.75 -14.12 -9.35
CA LYS A 22 9.23 -14.86 -10.52
C LYS A 22 9.45 -13.91 -11.69
N SER A 23 10.39 -14.25 -12.58
CA SER A 23 10.66 -13.50 -13.82
C SER A 23 9.41 -13.33 -14.69
N ASP A 24 8.56 -14.36 -14.71
CA ASP A 24 7.38 -14.43 -15.57
C ASP A 24 6.24 -13.52 -15.07
N GLU A 25 6.33 -13.06 -13.81
CA GLU A 25 5.34 -12.20 -13.15
C GLU A 25 5.83 -10.75 -13.03
N GLU A 26 6.96 -10.39 -13.64
CA GLU A 26 7.54 -9.05 -13.48
C GLU A 26 6.66 -7.92 -14.01
N GLU A 27 5.90 -8.14 -15.08
CA GLU A 27 4.96 -7.16 -15.61
C GLU A 27 3.77 -6.97 -14.68
N ILE A 28 3.22 -8.09 -14.17
CA ILE A 28 2.12 -8.08 -13.19
C ILE A 28 2.57 -7.35 -11.92
N PHE A 29 3.77 -7.67 -11.43
CA PHE A 29 4.36 -7.00 -10.27
C PHE A 29 4.46 -5.48 -10.45
N LYS A 30 4.87 -5.00 -11.63
CA LYS A 30 4.93 -3.55 -11.90
C LYS A 30 3.54 -2.93 -11.86
N MET A 31 2.55 -3.56 -12.48
CA MET A 31 1.15 -3.09 -12.46
C MET A 31 0.58 -3.06 -11.03
N GLU A 32 0.86 -4.08 -10.21
CA GLU A 32 0.42 -4.11 -8.81
C GLU A 32 1.07 -2.99 -7.98
N VAL A 33 2.38 -2.78 -8.17
CA VAL A 33 3.10 -1.69 -7.49
C VAL A 33 2.54 -0.33 -7.88
N ASP A 34 2.29 -0.10 -9.18
CA ASP A 34 1.73 1.15 -9.68
C ASP A 34 0.32 1.40 -9.13
N GLY A 35 -0.55 0.38 -9.12
CA GLY A 35 -1.89 0.47 -8.54
C GLY A 35 -1.87 0.82 -7.05
N ILE A 36 -1.00 0.18 -6.25
CA ILE A 36 -0.86 0.52 -4.82
C ILE A 36 -0.34 1.95 -4.64
N LEU A 37 0.55 2.43 -5.51
CA LEU A 37 1.06 3.80 -5.43
C LEU A 37 0.01 4.84 -5.79
N GLU A 38 -0.89 4.56 -6.72
CA GLU A 38 -2.07 5.40 -7.00
C GLU A 38 -2.95 5.54 -5.77
N ASP A 39 -3.31 4.42 -5.13
CA ASP A 39 -4.08 4.42 -3.87
C ASP A 39 -3.40 5.25 -2.78
N VAL A 40 -2.07 5.13 -2.65
CA VAL A 40 -1.28 5.91 -1.69
C VAL A 40 -1.39 7.41 -1.97
N ARG A 41 -1.34 7.84 -3.23
CA ARG A 41 -1.48 9.26 -3.61
C ARG A 41 -2.89 9.77 -3.27
N ASP A 42 -3.92 8.99 -3.54
CA ASP A 42 -5.32 9.37 -3.27
C ASP A 42 -5.64 9.46 -1.76
N ILE A 43 -5.10 8.53 -0.99
CA ILE A 43 -5.24 8.51 0.48
C ILE A 43 -4.47 9.68 1.10
N THR A 44 -3.23 9.91 0.67
CA THR A 44 -2.37 10.92 1.27
C THR A 44 -2.60 12.33 0.71
N ASN A 45 -3.26 12.46 -0.44
CA ASN A 45 -3.43 13.69 -1.19
C ASN A 45 -2.07 14.39 -1.43
N ASN A 46 -1.06 13.60 -1.83
CA ASN A 46 0.31 14.04 -1.98
C ASN A 46 0.96 13.40 -3.21
N ASP A 47 1.53 14.22 -4.09
CA ASP A 47 2.17 13.76 -5.32
C ASP A 47 3.62 13.29 -5.13
N PHE A 48 4.18 13.45 -3.93
CA PHE A 48 5.57 13.08 -3.58
C PHE A 48 6.61 13.65 -4.55
N MET A 49 6.35 14.84 -5.07
CA MET A 49 7.25 15.57 -5.96
C MET A 49 8.33 16.28 -5.14
N LYS A 50 9.60 15.98 -5.45
CA LYS A 50 10.77 16.68 -4.93
C LYS A 50 11.65 17.10 -6.10
N ASP A 51 11.87 18.41 -6.25
CA ASP A 51 12.71 18.98 -7.31
C ASP A 51 12.29 18.55 -8.74
N GLY A 52 10.97 18.44 -8.98
CA GLY A 52 10.40 18.02 -10.26
C GLY A 52 10.47 16.51 -10.54
N GLN A 53 10.99 15.70 -9.61
CA GLN A 53 11.03 14.24 -9.70
C GLN A 53 10.11 13.63 -8.66
N VAL A 54 9.37 12.58 -9.04
CA VAL A 54 8.58 11.77 -8.09
C VAL A 54 9.56 10.95 -7.26
N ILE A 55 9.68 11.26 -5.96
CA ILE A 55 10.58 10.55 -5.04
C ILE A 55 9.78 10.05 -3.85
N TYR A 56 9.57 8.74 -3.80
CA TYR A 56 8.91 8.11 -2.68
C TYR A 56 9.88 7.87 -1.50
N PRO A 57 9.52 8.26 -0.27
CA PRO A 57 10.29 7.95 0.93
C PRO A 57 10.29 6.45 1.23
N TYR A 58 11.30 6.01 1.99
CA TYR A 58 11.47 4.61 2.40
C TYR A 58 10.20 4.01 3.04
N SER A 59 9.52 4.77 3.90
CA SER A 59 8.28 4.31 4.57
C SER A 59 7.20 3.88 3.58
N ILE A 60 7.09 4.55 2.43
CA ILE A 60 6.09 4.22 1.41
C ILE A 60 6.52 3.00 0.62
N LYS A 61 7.80 2.89 0.25
CA LYS A 61 8.34 1.69 -0.39
C LYS A 61 8.14 0.44 0.49
N LYS A 62 8.35 0.59 1.80
CA LYS A 62 8.07 -0.46 2.78
C LYS A 62 6.58 -0.80 2.86
N TYR A 63 5.71 0.20 2.91
CA TYR A 63 4.26 -0.01 2.88
C TYR A 63 3.83 -0.83 1.65
N VAL A 64 4.32 -0.49 0.46
CA VAL A 64 4.01 -1.25 -0.77
C VAL A 64 4.44 -2.72 -0.63
N ALA A 65 5.66 -2.97 -0.12
CA ALA A 65 6.14 -4.33 0.10
C ALA A 65 5.28 -5.10 1.12
N ASP A 66 4.91 -4.47 2.24
CA ASP A 66 4.09 -5.07 3.29
C ASP A 66 2.65 -5.39 2.78
N VAL A 67 2.10 -4.54 1.90
CA VAL A 67 0.79 -4.76 1.25
C VAL A 67 0.84 -5.94 0.28
N LEU A 68 1.86 -6.01 -0.56
CA LEU A 68 2.05 -7.14 -1.48
C LEU A 68 2.23 -8.46 -0.73
N GLU A 69 3.03 -8.46 0.33
CA GLU A 69 3.17 -9.62 1.22
C GLU A 69 1.81 -10.03 1.82
N TYR A 70 1.04 -9.06 2.31
CA TYR A 70 -0.27 -9.32 2.91
C TYR A 70 -1.22 -10.02 1.92
N TYR A 71 -1.29 -9.57 0.68
CA TYR A 71 -2.15 -10.19 -0.34
C TYR A 71 -1.69 -11.60 -0.75
N GLN A 72 -0.41 -11.91 -0.63
CA GLN A 72 0.11 -13.25 -0.91
C GLN A 72 -0.19 -14.27 0.21
N ARG A 73 -0.55 -13.83 1.41
CA ARG A 73 -0.87 -14.73 2.52
C ARG A 73 -2.03 -15.65 2.15
N PRO A 74 -1.95 -16.96 2.44
CA PRO A 74 -2.94 -17.94 2.01
C PRO A 74 -4.33 -17.67 2.60
N GLU A 75 -4.39 -17.05 3.78
CA GLU A 75 -5.62 -16.63 4.46
C GLU A 75 -6.40 -15.58 3.64
N VAL A 76 -5.68 -14.60 3.10
CA VAL A 76 -6.24 -13.49 2.30
C VAL A 76 -6.56 -14.00 0.90
N LYS A 77 -5.62 -14.69 0.25
CA LYS A 77 -5.77 -15.19 -1.13
C LYS A 77 -6.92 -16.17 -1.31
N LYS A 78 -7.17 -17.04 -0.33
CA LYS A 78 -8.27 -18.03 -0.40
C LYS A 78 -9.60 -17.46 0.10
N ASN A 79 -9.65 -16.18 0.49
CA ASN A 79 -10.77 -15.57 1.20
C ASN A 79 -11.28 -16.45 2.37
N LEU A 80 -10.34 -17.20 2.98
CA LEU A 80 -10.61 -18.15 4.07
C LEU A 80 -10.64 -17.38 5.39
N LYS A 81 -11.44 -16.31 5.48
CA LYS A 81 -11.90 -15.85 6.79
C LYS A 81 -12.94 -16.87 7.23
N SER A 82 -12.60 -17.72 8.19
CA SER A 82 -13.49 -18.71 8.79
C SER A 82 -14.81 -18.04 9.21
N ARG A 83 -15.86 -18.30 8.43
CA ARG A 83 -17.22 -17.81 8.64
C ARG A 83 -17.85 -18.64 9.77
N SER A 84 -17.57 -18.28 11.02
CA SER A 84 -18.41 -18.65 12.17
C SER A 84 -17.94 -17.89 13.41
N MET A 85 -18.41 -16.66 13.54
CA MET A 85 -18.57 -16.03 14.85
C MET A 85 -19.98 -15.45 14.85
N GLY A 86 -20.78 -15.88 15.83
CA GLY A 86 -22.19 -15.51 15.98
C GLY A 86 -22.41 -14.00 16.06
N THR A 87 -23.69 -13.62 16.15
CA THR A 87 -24.23 -12.24 16.17
C THR A 87 -23.44 -11.27 17.05
N VAL A 88 -22.35 -10.72 16.52
CA VAL A 88 -21.61 -9.60 17.10
C VAL A 88 -21.32 -8.63 15.97
N SER A 89 -21.72 -7.38 16.15
CA SER A 89 -21.64 -6.31 15.16
C SER A 89 -20.21 -5.76 15.03
N TYR A 90 -19.26 -6.60 14.63
CA TYR A 90 -17.99 -6.12 14.10
C TYR A 90 -18.22 -5.76 12.63
N THR A 91 -18.01 -4.50 12.25
CA THR A 91 -17.71 -4.17 10.86
C THR A 91 -16.36 -4.79 10.55
N TYR A 92 -16.37 -5.97 9.92
CA TYR A 92 -15.14 -6.58 9.44
C TYR A 92 -14.57 -5.65 8.36
N ASN A 93 -13.48 -4.96 8.68
CA ASN A 93 -12.75 -4.20 7.68
C ASN A 93 -12.21 -5.19 6.64
N ASP A 94 -12.71 -5.11 5.41
CA ASP A 94 -12.28 -5.92 4.27
C ASP A 94 -10.98 -5.40 3.63
N GLY A 95 -10.43 -4.30 4.17
CA GLY A 95 -9.19 -3.68 3.70
C GLY A 95 -7.92 -4.19 4.37
N VAL A 96 -6.80 -3.61 3.96
CA VAL A 96 -5.48 -3.80 4.56
C VAL A 96 -5.53 -3.42 6.06
N PRO A 97 -4.94 -4.23 6.97
CA PRO A 97 -4.97 -3.96 8.41
C PRO A 97 -4.43 -2.58 8.81
N ASP A 98 -5.00 -2.01 9.88
CA ASP A 98 -4.68 -0.66 10.37
C ASP A 98 -3.21 -0.47 10.76
N TYR A 99 -2.53 -1.53 11.21
CA TYR A 99 -1.11 -1.48 11.57
C TYR A 99 -0.20 -1.28 10.34
N ILE A 100 -0.66 -1.66 9.14
CA ILE A 100 0.05 -1.43 7.87
C ILE A 100 -0.32 -0.05 7.33
N SER A 101 -1.62 0.26 7.23
CA SER A 101 -2.13 1.51 6.67
C SER A 101 -1.81 2.75 7.51
N GLY A 102 -1.55 2.58 8.81
CA GLY A 102 -1.18 3.67 9.73
C GLY A 102 0.05 4.47 9.32
N VAL A 103 0.95 3.87 8.52
CA VAL A 103 2.13 4.56 7.96
C VAL A 103 1.74 5.74 7.08
N LEU A 104 0.63 5.64 6.34
CA LEU A 104 0.16 6.66 5.41
C LEU A 104 -0.34 7.92 6.11
N ASN A 105 -0.82 7.79 7.36
CA ASN A 105 -1.33 8.93 8.13
C ASN A 105 -0.28 10.03 8.34
N ARG A 106 1.01 9.68 8.36
CA ARG A 106 2.11 10.66 8.48
C ARG A 106 2.26 11.55 7.25
N TYR A 107 1.81 11.08 6.10
CA TYR A 107 1.95 11.78 4.81
C TYR A 107 0.63 12.41 4.34
N LYS A 108 -0.47 12.22 5.09
CA LYS A 108 -1.77 12.81 4.77
C LYS A 108 -1.71 14.33 4.82
N ARG A 109 -2.06 14.95 3.70
CA ARG A 109 -2.30 16.39 3.60
C ARG A 109 -3.77 16.69 3.82
N ALA A 110 -4.07 17.87 4.37
CA ALA A 110 -5.44 18.33 4.52
C ALA A 110 -6.11 18.39 3.14
N LYS A 111 -7.29 17.76 3.00
CA LYS A 111 -8.12 17.92 1.82
C LYS A 111 -8.84 19.26 1.91
N PHE A 112 -8.90 20.00 0.82
CA PHE A 112 -9.66 21.25 0.77
C PHE A 112 -11.13 20.95 1.04
N HIS A 113 -11.68 21.50 2.12
CA HIS A 113 -13.10 21.41 2.42
C HIS A 113 -13.72 22.76 2.06
N PRO A 114 -14.63 22.83 1.06
CA PRO A 114 -15.34 24.08 0.79
C PRO A 114 -16.15 24.43 2.04
N PHE A 115 -15.93 25.65 2.56
CA PHE A 115 -16.68 26.16 3.70
C PHE A 115 -18.17 26.14 3.37
N LYS A 116 -18.94 25.26 4.01
CA LYS A 116 -20.40 25.33 3.97
C LYS A 116 -20.82 26.39 4.99
N PRO A 117 -21.40 27.53 4.58
CA PRO A 117 -22.00 28.44 5.53
C PRO A 117 -23.10 27.71 6.27
N ILE A 118 -23.06 27.76 7.60
CA ILE A 118 -24.15 27.30 8.47
C ILE A 118 -25.35 28.19 8.11
N ARG A 119 -26.40 27.56 7.57
CA ARG A 119 -27.67 28.22 7.24
C ARG A 119 -28.52 28.38 8.47
#